data_AF-A0A960R4X4-F1
#
_entry.id   AF-A0A960R4X4-F1
#
_cell.length_a   1.000
_cell.length_b   1.000
_cell.length_c   1.000
_cell.angle_alpha   90.00
_cell.angle_beta   90.00
_cell.angle_gamma   90.00
#
_symmetry.space_group_name_H-M   'P 1'
#
loop_
_entity.id
_entity.type
_entity.pdbx_description
1 polymer ?
#
loop_
_entity_poly.entity_id
_entity_poly.type
_entity_poly.pdbx_seq_one_letter_code
_entity_poly.pdbx_strand_id
1 'polypeptide(L)'
;AIETLPLSPQSLVASVHRALQAAMPATNVTQMPAAAPAGPIHDPVSDLLAQAREIRQLTAQLKPNVASFGEEAPELFTYIENSGEQIQQELTRIATEGPERSAVALQDKDLRHDFRNMIGSVTGFSELLLMEPTVEGESRARFTRIREICRAFCDLLDEQKAAAAA
;
A
#
# COMPACT_ATOMS: atom_id res chain seq x y z
N ALA A 1 48.05 38.00 -57.59
CA ALA A 1 46.72 37.49 -57.94
C ALA A 1 46.56 36.12 -57.30
N ILE A 2 45.69 36.00 -56.30
CA ILE A 2 45.25 34.71 -55.74
C ILE A 2 43.73 34.81 -55.67
N GLU A 3 43.08 34.04 -56.53
CA GLU A 3 41.63 33.77 -56.53
C GLU A 3 41.25 33.05 -55.23
N THR A 4 40.34 33.64 -54.46
CA THR A 4 39.62 32.93 -53.40
C THR A 4 38.33 32.38 -53.98
N LEU A 5 38.34 31.08 -54.30
CA LEU A 5 37.14 30.29 -54.56
C LEU A 5 36.31 30.14 -53.26
N PRO A 6 34.97 30.15 -53.32
CA PRO A 6 34.12 29.95 -52.15
C PRO A 6 34.16 28.48 -51.70
N LEU A 7 34.45 28.27 -50.41
CA LEU A 7 34.40 26.96 -49.77
C LEU A 7 32.96 26.40 -49.81
N SER A 8 32.81 25.17 -50.27
CA SER A 8 31.52 24.48 -50.31
C SER A 8 31.03 24.13 -48.89
N PRO A 9 29.71 24.01 -48.66
CA PRO A 9 29.12 23.69 -47.35
C PRO A 9 29.66 22.41 -46.70
N GLN A 10 30.19 21.48 -47.51
CA GLN A 10 30.76 20.21 -47.03
C GLN A 10 32.13 20.40 -46.36
N SER A 11 32.88 21.45 -46.69
CA SER A 11 34.18 21.77 -46.07
C SER A 11 34.04 22.28 -44.62
N LEU A 12 32.91 22.92 -44.29
CA LEU A 12 32.60 23.40 -42.95
C LEU A 12 32.21 22.26 -42.00
N VAL A 13 31.47 21.27 -42.52
CA VAL A 13 31.05 20.08 -41.75
C VAL A 13 32.25 19.22 -41.33
N ALA A 14 33.28 19.09 -42.18
CA ALA A 14 34.49 18.33 -41.86
C ALA A 14 35.39 19.01 -40.80
N SER A 15 35.42 20.35 -40.74
CA SER A 15 36.21 21.09 -39.73
C SER A 15 35.55 21.09 -38.35
N VAL A 16 34.22 21.12 -38.28
CA VAL A 16 33.47 21.06 -37.01
C VAL A 16 33.55 19.66 -36.39
N HIS A 17 33.50 18.60 -37.20
CA HIS A 17 33.62 17.23 -36.70
C HIS A 17 35.01 16.89 -36.13
N ARG A 18 36.06 17.53 -36.65
CA ARG A 18 37.45 17.33 -36.18
C ARG A 18 37.79 18.14 -34.92
N ALA A 19 37.13 19.29 -34.71
CA ALA A 19 37.30 20.09 -33.49
C ALA A 19 36.57 19.49 -32.26
N LEU A 20 35.48 18.74 -32.47
CA LEU A 20 34.72 18.09 -31.40
C LEU A 20 35.34 16.78 -30.89
N GLN A 21 36.30 16.18 -31.60
CA GLN A 21 36.98 14.94 -31.19
C GLN A 21 38.31 15.16 -30.44
N ALA A 22 38.84 16.40 -30.41
CA ALA A 22 40.15 16.70 -29.83
C ALA A 22 40.10 17.37 -28.44
N ALA A 23 38.91 17.59 -27.88
CA ALA A 23 38.75 18.14 -26.54
C ALA A 23 37.74 17.31 -25.77
N MET A 24 38.18 16.17 -25.20
CA MET A 24 37.80 15.77 -23.85
C MET A 24 38.58 14.52 -23.36
N PRO A 25 38.90 14.47 -22.06
CA PRO A 25 39.90 13.58 -21.47
C PRO A 25 39.38 12.14 -21.29
N ALA A 26 40.33 11.19 -21.22
CA ALA A 26 40.10 9.83 -20.74
C ALA A 26 39.46 9.90 -19.35
N THR A 27 38.14 9.78 -19.33
CA THR A 27 37.36 9.79 -18.10
C THR A 27 37.10 8.35 -17.73
N ASN A 28 37.74 7.97 -16.63
CA ASN A 28 37.48 6.81 -15.80
C ASN A 28 36.00 6.39 -15.91
N VAL A 29 35.74 5.09 -16.08
CA VAL A 29 34.38 4.53 -16.11
C VAL A 29 33.77 4.71 -14.73
N THR A 30 33.25 5.91 -14.46
CA THR A 30 32.34 6.17 -13.35
C THR A 30 31.04 5.51 -13.76
N GLN A 31 30.89 4.29 -13.26
CA GLN A 31 29.65 3.58 -13.03
C GLN A 31 28.53 4.62 -12.82
N MET A 32 27.61 4.71 -13.79
CA MET A 32 26.32 5.34 -13.56
C MET A 32 25.78 4.76 -12.25
N PRO A 33 25.25 5.56 -11.31
CA PRO A 33 24.48 4.96 -10.24
C PRO A 33 23.36 4.21 -10.95
N ALA A 34 23.40 2.89 -10.88
CA ALA A 34 22.22 2.07 -11.10
C ALA A 34 21.12 2.77 -10.32
N ALA A 35 19.99 3.07 -10.98
CA ALA A 35 18.78 3.41 -10.25
C ALA A 35 18.73 2.44 -9.09
N ALA A 36 18.79 2.96 -7.86
CA ALA A 36 18.74 2.13 -6.66
C ALA A 36 17.63 1.11 -6.91
N PRO A 37 17.85 -0.20 -6.65
CA PRO A 37 16.79 -1.16 -6.83
C PRO A 37 15.59 -0.54 -6.14
N ALA A 38 14.52 -0.27 -6.90
CA ALA A 38 13.30 0.24 -6.32
C ALA A 38 13.09 -0.65 -5.10
N GLY A 39 13.14 -0.04 -3.91
CA GLY A 39 12.88 -0.79 -2.67
C GLY A 39 11.62 -1.60 -2.90
N PRO A 40 11.46 -2.75 -2.22
CA PRO A 40 10.36 -3.68 -2.48
C PRO A 40 9.11 -2.87 -2.77
N ILE A 41 8.56 -3.00 -3.99
CA ILE A 41 7.40 -2.22 -4.43
C ILE A 41 6.37 -2.40 -3.32
N HIS A 42 6.19 -1.35 -2.54
CA HIS A 42 5.32 -1.39 -1.38
C HIS A 42 3.92 -1.47 -1.96
N ASP A 43 3.29 -2.65 -1.85
CA ASP A 43 1.96 -2.90 -2.37
C ASP A 43 0.96 -2.75 -1.21
N PRO A 44 0.41 -1.54 -1.01
CA PRO A 44 -0.50 -1.27 0.09
C PRO A 44 -1.74 -2.17 0.04
N VAL A 45 -2.18 -2.62 -1.14
CA VAL A 45 -3.33 -3.53 -1.24
C VAL A 45 -2.97 -4.92 -0.71
N SER A 46 -1.76 -5.41 -1.00
CA SER A 46 -1.24 -6.66 -0.43
C SER A 46 -1.14 -6.59 1.09
N ASP A 47 -0.65 -5.48 1.64
CA ASP A 47 -0.52 -5.29 3.08
C ASP A 47 -1.89 -5.20 3.77
N LEU A 48 -2.83 -4.43 3.22
CA LEU A 48 -4.21 -4.38 3.70
C LEU A 48 -4.89 -5.76 3.63
N LEU A 49 -4.62 -6.54 2.57
CA LEU A 49 -5.14 -7.91 2.45
C LEU A 49 -4.58 -8.82 3.54
N ALA A 50 -3.29 -8.71 3.85
CA ALA A 50 -2.67 -9.49 4.91
C ALA A 50 -3.30 -9.16 6.27
N GLN A 51 -3.51 -7.87 6.56
CA GLN A 51 -4.17 -7.40 7.78
C GLN A 51 -5.63 -7.88 7.85
N ALA A 52 -6.41 -7.78 6.77
CA ALA A 52 -7.79 -8.25 6.72
C ALA A 52 -7.89 -9.77 6.96
N ARG A 53 -6.96 -10.55 6.39
CA ARG A 53 -6.88 -12.00 6.62
C ARG A 53 -6.54 -12.32 8.07
N GLU A 54 -5.61 -11.58 8.68
CA GLU A 54 -5.25 -11.76 10.09
C GLU A 54 -6.44 -11.46 11.02
N ILE A 55 -7.16 -10.35 10.79
CA ILE A 55 -8.41 -10.04 11.52
C ILE A 55 -9.38 -11.22 11.44
N ARG A 56 -9.71 -11.70 10.24
CA ARG A 56 -10.65 -12.81 10.06
C ARG A 56 -10.17 -14.10 10.71
N GLN A 57 -8.88 -14.39 10.65
CA GLN A 57 -8.30 -15.57 11.29
C GLN A 57 -8.46 -15.49 12.82
N LEU A 58 -8.18 -14.33 13.42
CA LEU A 58 -8.34 -14.12 14.86
C LEU A 58 -9.82 -14.18 15.27
N THR A 59 -10.72 -13.57 14.50
CA THR A 59 -12.17 -13.67 14.70
C THR A 59 -12.63 -15.13 14.63
N ALA A 60 -12.18 -15.90 13.65
CA ALA A 60 -12.53 -17.32 13.54
C ALA A 60 -12.02 -18.15 14.75
N GLN A 61 -10.85 -17.82 15.29
CA GLN A 61 -10.31 -18.47 16.50
C GLN A 61 -11.10 -18.13 17.76
N LEU A 62 -11.72 -16.95 17.82
CA LEU A 62 -12.55 -16.53 18.94
C LEU A 62 -13.96 -17.12 18.88
N LYS A 63 -14.44 -17.48 17.68
CA LYS A 63 -15.80 -17.98 17.42
C LYS A 63 -16.29 -19.08 18.38
N PRO A 64 -15.47 -20.10 18.75
CA PRO A 64 -15.91 -21.15 19.68
C PRO A 64 -16.31 -20.62 21.07
N ASN A 65 -15.77 -19.48 21.47
CA ASN A 65 -15.96 -18.90 22.80
C ASN A 65 -17.05 -17.82 22.83
N VAL A 66 -17.68 -17.49 21.71
CA VAL A 66 -18.59 -16.34 21.58
C VAL A 66 -19.75 -16.39 22.57
N ALA A 67 -20.34 -17.55 22.79
CA ALA A 67 -21.44 -17.71 23.74
C ALA A 67 -21.04 -17.42 25.21
N SER A 68 -19.73 -17.39 25.51
CA SER A 68 -19.21 -17.07 26.84
C SER A 68 -18.89 -15.58 27.03
N PHE A 69 -18.88 -14.78 25.97
CA PHE A 69 -18.47 -13.37 25.98
C PHE A 69 -19.61 -12.40 26.31
N GLY A 70 -20.76 -12.88 26.78
CA GLY A 70 -21.93 -12.06 27.08
C GLY A 70 -23.09 -12.31 26.12
N GLU A 71 -24.25 -11.78 26.48
CA GLU A 71 -25.52 -12.00 25.75
C GLU A 71 -25.48 -11.40 24.33
N GLU A 72 -24.91 -10.22 24.18
CA GLU A 72 -24.81 -9.50 22.90
C GLU A 72 -23.67 -10.03 22.01
N ALA A 73 -22.76 -10.84 22.55
CA ALA A 73 -21.56 -11.26 21.85
C ALA A 73 -21.81 -11.95 20.49
N PRO A 74 -22.81 -12.83 20.32
CA PRO A 74 -23.12 -13.43 19.01
C PRO A 74 -23.46 -12.40 17.93
N GLU A 75 -24.19 -11.34 18.29
CA GLU A 75 -24.57 -10.28 17.37
C GLU A 75 -23.37 -9.40 17.02
N LEU A 76 -22.61 -8.97 18.04
CA LEU A 76 -21.36 -8.21 17.86
C LEU A 76 -20.36 -8.98 16.98
N PHE A 77 -20.24 -10.29 17.17
CA PHE A 77 -19.41 -11.15 16.32
C PHE A 77 -19.86 -11.19 14.89
N THR A 78 -21.16 -11.29 14.66
CA THR A 78 -21.73 -11.32 13.30
C THR A 78 -21.37 -10.04 12.56
N TYR A 79 -21.41 -8.88 13.22
CA TYR A 79 -20.96 -7.63 12.61
C TYR A 79 -19.46 -7.62 12.29
N ILE A 80 -18.61 -8.09 13.22
CA ILE A 80 -17.16 -8.20 12.99
C ILE A 80 -16.86 -9.12 11.80
N GLU A 81 -17.50 -10.29 11.74
CA GLU A 81 -17.32 -11.26 10.64
C GLU A 81 -17.74 -10.66 9.30
N ASN A 82 -18.91 -10.03 9.25
CA ASN A 82 -19.44 -9.42 8.03
C ASN A 82 -18.55 -8.27 7.53
N SER A 83 -18.08 -7.39 8.42
CA SER A 83 -17.17 -6.32 8.04
C SER A 83 -15.82 -6.87 7.57
N GLY A 84 -15.24 -7.84 8.28
CA GLY A 84 -13.99 -8.48 7.87
C GLY A 84 -14.09 -9.18 6.51
N GLU A 85 -15.21 -9.84 6.23
CA GLU A 85 -15.48 -10.45 4.93
C GLU A 85 -15.59 -9.42 3.81
N GLN A 86 -16.38 -8.36 4.00
CA GLN A 86 -16.55 -7.29 3.00
C GLN A 86 -15.23 -6.60 2.69
N ILE A 87 -14.41 -6.30 3.70
CA ILE A 87 -13.06 -5.75 3.50
C ILE A 87 -12.22 -6.67 2.62
N GLN A 88 -12.18 -7.98 2.94
CA GLN A 88 -11.37 -8.92 2.16
C GLN A 88 -11.87 -9.06 0.72
N GLN A 89 -13.20 -9.11 0.51
CA GLN A 89 -13.79 -9.20 -0.83
C GLN A 89 -13.41 -7.97 -1.66
N GLU A 90 -13.55 -6.77 -1.10
CA GLU A 90 -13.28 -5.52 -1.80
C GLU A 90 -11.78 -5.36 -2.12
N LEU A 91 -10.90 -5.66 -1.17
CA LEU A 91 -9.45 -5.65 -1.42
C LEU A 91 -9.03 -6.69 -2.45
N THR A 92 -9.65 -7.88 -2.45
CA THR A 92 -9.39 -8.92 -3.45
C THR A 92 -9.82 -8.45 -4.84
N ARG A 93 -10.99 -7.80 -4.93
CA ARG A 93 -11.49 -7.19 -6.17
C ARG A 93 -10.48 -6.18 -6.70
N ILE A 94 -10.04 -5.24 -5.87
CA ILE A 94 -9.04 -4.23 -6.22
C ILE A 94 -7.73 -4.87 -6.67
N ALA A 95 -7.24 -5.91 -5.97
CA ALA A 95 -6.00 -6.61 -6.31
C ALA A 95 -6.05 -7.30 -7.69
N THR A 96 -7.24 -7.71 -8.15
CA THR A 96 -7.40 -8.36 -9.47
C THR A 96 -7.25 -7.39 -10.64
N GLU A 97 -7.29 -6.08 -10.41
CA GLU A 97 -7.16 -5.05 -11.45
C GLU A 97 -5.69 -4.80 -11.88
N GLY A 98 -4.73 -5.39 -11.17
CA GLY A 98 -3.29 -5.24 -11.40
C GLY A 98 -2.68 -4.07 -10.61
N PRO A 99 -1.38 -4.13 -10.29
CA PRO A 99 -0.75 -3.32 -9.25
C PRO A 99 -0.87 -1.81 -9.47
N GLU A 100 -0.80 -1.33 -10.72
CA GLU A 100 -0.95 0.09 -11.04
C GLU A 100 -2.36 0.61 -10.75
N ARG A 101 -3.39 -0.17 -11.11
CA ARG A 101 -4.79 0.20 -10.89
C ARG A 101 -5.18 0.05 -9.43
N SER A 102 -4.67 -0.99 -8.76
CA SER A 102 -4.88 -1.23 -7.34
C SER A 102 -4.36 -0.07 -6.48
N ALA A 103 -3.18 0.47 -6.81
CA ALA A 103 -2.64 1.65 -6.15
C ALA A 103 -3.50 2.90 -6.35
N VAL A 104 -3.99 3.12 -7.57
CA VAL A 104 -4.89 4.25 -7.89
C VAL A 104 -6.25 4.09 -7.19
N ALA A 105 -6.78 2.87 -7.07
CA ALA A 105 -8.03 2.63 -6.36
C ALA A 105 -7.98 3.09 -4.89
N LEU A 106 -6.86 2.86 -4.19
CA LEU A 106 -6.69 3.34 -2.81
C LEU A 106 -6.53 4.87 -2.71
N GLN A 107 -6.35 5.58 -3.83
CA GLN A 107 -6.39 7.04 -3.87
C GLN A 107 -7.83 7.59 -3.89
N ASP A 108 -8.82 6.74 -4.19
CA ASP A 108 -10.23 7.11 -4.15
C ASP A 108 -10.69 7.42 -2.71
N LYS A 109 -11.39 8.55 -2.55
CA LYS A 109 -11.80 9.06 -1.24
C LYS A 109 -12.94 8.22 -0.65
N ASP A 110 -13.92 7.85 -1.46
CA ASP A 110 -15.13 7.18 -1.02
C ASP A 110 -14.78 5.74 -0.65
N LEU A 111 -13.93 5.08 -1.44
CA LEU A 111 -13.40 3.75 -1.12
C LEU A 111 -12.64 3.72 0.20
N ARG A 112 -11.72 4.67 0.44
CA ARG A 112 -11.03 4.76 1.73
C ARG A 112 -11.98 5.06 2.89
N HIS A 113 -13.06 5.81 2.64
CA HIS A 113 -14.06 6.09 3.65
C HIS A 113 -14.85 4.82 4.00
N ASP A 114 -15.24 4.04 3.00
CA ASP A 114 -15.96 2.78 3.19
C ASP A 114 -15.10 1.76 3.96
N PHE A 115 -13.81 1.65 3.63
CA PHE A 115 -12.88 0.85 4.41
C PHE A 115 -12.78 1.31 5.87
N ARG A 116 -12.70 2.62 6.14
CA ARG A 116 -12.69 3.15 7.51
C ARG A 116 -13.98 2.84 8.26
N ASN A 117 -15.14 2.87 7.59
CA ASN A 117 -16.40 2.49 8.23
C ASN A 117 -16.41 1.02 8.64
N MET A 118 -15.98 0.13 7.75
CA MET A 118 -15.92 -1.30 8.05
C MET A 118 -14.90 -1.62 9.16
N ILE A 119 -13.71 -1.01 9.12
CA ILE A 119 -12.70 -1.16 10.18
C ILE A 119 -13.17 -0.52 11.50
N GLY A 120 -13.91 0.59 11.42
CA GLY A 120 -14.54 1.23 12.57
C GLY A 120 -15.51 0.30 13.28
N SER A 121 -16.35 -0.42 12.53
CA SER A 121 -17.21 -1.48 13.07
C SER A 121 -16.42 -2.59 13.76
N VAL A 122 -15.39 -3.14 13.10
CA VAL A 122 -14.53 -4.19 13.70
C VAL A 122 -13.91 -3.71 15.01
N THR A 123 -13.38 -2.50 15.02
CA THR A 123 -12.73 -1.90 16.19
C THR A 123 -13.73 -1.67 17.32
N GLY A 124 -14.85 -1.01 17.03
CA GLY A 124 -15.86 -0.64 18.02
C GLY A 124 -16.49 -1.86 18.68
N PHE A 125 -16.88 -2.87 17.89
CA PHE A 125 -17.46 -4.10 18.45
C PHE A 125 -16.43 -4.94 19.21
N SER A 126 -15.17 -4.95 18.78
CA SER A 126 -14.08 -5.56 19.56
C SER A 126 -13.84 -4.85 20.90
N GLU A 127 -14.00 -3.52 20.94
CA GLU A 127 -13.89 -2.75 22.18
C GLU A 127 -15.04 -3.04 23.14
N LEU A 128 -16.28 -3.15 22.66
CA LEU A 128 -17.41 -3.57 23.48
C LEU A 128 -17.17 -4.94 24.09
N LEU A 129 -16.73 -5.92 23.28
CA LEU A 129 -16.41 -7.27 23.77
C LEU A 129 -15.27 -7.25 24.80
N LEU A 130 -14.27 -6.37 24.66
CA LEU A 130 -13.19 -6.25 25.65
C LEU A 130 -13.63 -5.66 26.99
N MET A 131 -14.80 -5.02 27.07
CA MET A 131 -15.38 -4.53 28.32
C MET A 131 -16.04 -5.66 29.13
N GLU A 132 -16.35 -6.78 28.48
CA GLU A 132 -16.97 -7.94 29.13
C GLU A 132 -15.97 -8.64 30.07
N PRO A 133 -16.34 -8.91 31.33
CA PRO A 133 -15.43 -9.49 32.31
C PRO A 133 -15.07 -10.95 31.98
N THR A 134 -15.91 -11.64 31.21
CA THR A 134 -15.68 -13.02 30.77
C THR A 134 -14.66 -13.11 29.63
N VAL A 135 -14.32 -11.99 29.00
CA VAL A 135 -13.25 -11.93 27.99
C VAL A 135 -11.91 -11.79 28.70
N GLU A 136 -11.22 -12.91 28.87
CA GLU A 136 -9.94 -13.00 29.56
C GLU A 136 -8.89 -13.80 28.79
N GLY A 137 -7.67 -13.82 29.34
CA GLY A 137 -6.55 -14.63 28.83
C GLY A 137 -6.31 -14.47 27.34
N GLU A 138 -6.31 -15.61 26.63
CA GLU A 138 -6.00 -15.68 25.21
C GLU A 138 -7.06 -14.97 24.34
N SER A 139 -8.34 -15.01 24.74
CA SER A 139 -9.41 -14.29 24.03
C SER A 139 -9.18 -12.78 24.07
N ARG A 140 -8.85 -12.25 25.26
CA ARG A 140 -8.49 -10.83 25.44
C ARG A 140 -7.26 -10.44 24.62
N ALA A 141 -6.23 -11.30 24.58
CA ALA A 141 -5.04 -11.07 23.77
C ALA A 141 -5.38 -10.98 22.27
N ARG A 142 -6.26 -11.86 21.76
CA ARG A 142 -6.69 -11.84 20.36
C ARG A 142 -7.48 -10.58 20.01
N PHE A 143 -8.44 -10.15 20.83
CA PHE A 143 -9.14 -8.87 20.58
C PHE A 143 -8.20 -7.67 20.63
N THR A 144 -7.23 -7.68 21.54
CA THR A 144 -6.20 -6.64 21.61
C THR A 144 -5.39 -6.61 20.31
N ARG A 145 -4.99 -7.78 19.81
CA ARG A 145 -4.30 -7.90 18.52
C ARG A 145 -5.16 -7.41 17.35
N ILE A 146 -6.46 -7.72 17.33
CA ILE A 146 -7.39 -7.20 16.32
C ILE A 146 -7.36 -5.66 16.31
N ARG A 147 -7.40 -5.01 17.49
CA ARG A 147 -7.34 -3.53 17.59
C ARG A 147 -6.04 -2.96 17.03
N GLU A 148 -4.91 -3.61 17.31
CA GLU A 148 -3.61 -3.20 16.76
C GLU A 148 -3.60 -3.26 15.24
N ILE A 149 -4.15 -4.34 14.66
CA ILE A 149 -4.24 -4.51 13.21
C ILE A 149 -5.17 -3.45 12.61
N CYS A 150 -6.33 -3.20 13.21
CA CYS A 150 -7.25 -2.16 12.76
C CYS A 150 -6.61 -0.77 12.76
N ARG A 151 -5.78 -0.46 13.76
CA ARG A 151 -5.01 0.79 13.79
C ARG A 151 -4.01 0.85 12.64
N ALA A 152 -3.20 -0.19 12.45
CA ALA A 152 -2.23 -0.26 11.35
C ALA A 152 -2.90 -0.17 9.98
N PHE A 153 -4.11 -0.71 9.84
CA PHE A 153 -4.93 -0.60 8.63
C PHE A 153 -5.32 0.85 8.35
N CYS A 154 -5.81 1.56 9.36
CA CYS A 154 -6.14 2.99 9.24
C CYS A 154 -4.92 3.85 8.91
N ASP A 155 -3.79 3.59 9.58
CA ASP A 155 -2.52 4.31 9.33
C ASP A 155 -2.11 4.16 7.85
N LEU A 156 -2.20 2.94 7.30
CA LEU A 156 -1.90 2.68 5.89
C LEU A 156 -2.86 3.39 4.94
N LEU A 157 -4.17 3.46 5.25
CA LEU A 157 -5.13 4.26 4.47
C LEU A 157 -4.83 5.77 4.52
N ASP A 158 -4.30 6.27 5.64
CA ASP A 158 -3.90 7.68 5.80
C ASP A 158 -2.65 7.98 4.98
N GLU A 159 -1.68 7.07 4.92
CA GLU A 159 -0.52 7.17 4.04
C GLU A 159 -0.93 7.26 2.57
N GLN A 160 -1.90 6.44 2.14
CA GLN A 160 -2.42 6.51 0.76
C GLN A 160 -3.14 7.83 0.47
N LYS A 161 -3.87 8.37 1.45
CA LYS A 161 -4.50 9.70 1.34
C LYS A 161 -3.46 10.80 1.19
N ALA A 162 -2.37 10.74 1.96
CA ALA A 162 -1.29 11.72 1.90
C ALA A 162 -0.55 11.64 0.56
N ALA A 163 -0.25 10.43 0.07
CA ALA A 163 0.38 10.21 -1.22
C ALA A 163 -0.48 10.74 -2.40
N ALA A 164 -1.80 10.64 -2.31
CA ALA A 164 -2.72 11.17 -3.34
C ALA A 164 -2.80 12.71 -3.37
N ALA A 165 -2.35 13.38 -2.31
CA ALA A 165 -2.39 14.84 -2.19
C ALA A 165 -1.03 15.52 -2.50
N ALA A 166 0.02 14.73 -2.73
CA ALA A 166 1.38 15.17 -3.05
C ALA A 166 1.58 15.33 -4.57
#